data_AF-X0KKN8-F1
#
_entry.id   AF-X0KKN8-F1
#
_cell.length_a   1.000
_cell.length_b   1.000
_cell.length_c   1.000
_cell.angle_alpha   90.00
_cell.angle_beta   90.00
_cell.angle_gamma   90.00
#
_symmetry.space_group_name_H-M   'P 1'
#
loop_
_entity.id
_entity.type
_entity.pdbx_description
1 polymer ?
#
loop_
_entity_poly.entity_id
_entity_poly.type
_entity_poly.pdbx_seq_one_letter_code
_entity_poly.pdbx_strand_id
1 'polypeptide(L)'
;MYAEAIRRKAKFTFGARVSEHWEDGNKAGIFVNGEKLTADAVIGADGVYSKTRTYITKAPDAPRRSGFAIYRSWFPLDRFLDDPLTYHFASPEGTPRAYITHKDTYTVEESWSYPGKVKDMLACVEGWDPVLHAAFSKIPEEVLIDFKVVIIGDPAHPHLPTSASHAAQALEDAAAFAALVEKAGKSNLPTALKAFEKLRTTATQRMGWETRQK
;
A
#
# COMPACT_ATOMS: atom_id res chain seq x y z
N MET A 1 -14.80 0.84 6.13
CA MET A 1 -14.93 1.20 4.69
C MET A 1 -15.74 0.18 3.91
N TYR A 2 -15.38 -1.12 3.91
CA TYR A 2 -16.13 -2.14 3.16
C TYR A 2 -17.63 -2.22 3.50
N ALA A 3 -17.97 -2.31 4.79
CA ALA A 3 -19.38 -2.35 5.24
C ALA A 3 -20.18 -1.09 4.82
N GLU A 4 -19.56 0.09 4.88
CA GLU A 4 -20.18 1.33 4.42
C GLU A 4 -20.40 1.32 2.90
N ALA A 5 -19.45 0.81 2.12
CA ALA A 5 -19.62 0.69 0.67
C ALA A 5 -20.76 -0.29 0.30
N ILE A 6 -20.92 -1.40 1.04
CA ILE A 6 -22.10 -2.27 0.92
C ILE A 6 -23.39 -1.50 1.23
N ARG A 7 -23.41 -0.74 2.33
CA ARG A 7 -24.58 0.08 2.71
C ARG A 7 -24.95 1.09 1.61
N ARG A 8 -23.95 1.61 0.90
CA ARG A 8 -24.09 2.49 -0.28
C ARG A 8 -24.38 1.75 -1.59
N LYS A 9 -24.60 0.43 -1.53
CA LYS A 9 -24.94 -0.46 -2.66
C LYS A 9 -23.85 -0.59 -3.72
N ALA A 10 -22.58 -0.43 -3.34
CA ALA A 10 -21.46 -0.80 -4.22
C ALA A 10 -21.50 -2.32 -4.46
N LYS A 11 -21.30 -2.72 -5.73
CA LYS A 11 -21.24 -4.14 -6.12
C LYS A 11 -19.80 -4.65 -5.98
N PHE A 12 -19.65 -5.83 -5.39
CA PHE A 12 -18.35 -6.46 -5.19
C PHE A 12 -18.34 -7.86 -5.83
N THR A 13 -17.27 -8.17 -6.54
CA THR A 13 -17.00 -9.50 -7.09
C THR A 13 -15.61 -9.93 -6.62
N PHE A 14 -15.54 -11.00 -5.82
CA PHE A 14 -14.28 -11.57 -5.33
C PHE A 14 -13.83 -12.74 -6.21
N GLY A 15 -12.55 -13.12 -6.12
CA GLY A 15 -11.98 -14.16 -7.00
C GLY A 15 -11.95 -13.76 -8.49
N ALA A 16 -12.10 -12.47 -8.77
CA ALA A 16 -12.17 -11.89 -10.11
C ALA A 16 -10.80 -11.32 -10.49
N ARG A 17 -9.99 -12.09 -11.22
CA ARG A 17 -8.67 -11.63 -11.66
C ARG A 17 -8.79 -10.88 -12.98
N VAL A 18 -8.38 -9.61 -12.99
CA VAL A 18 -8.26 -8.81 -14.20
C VAL A 18 -7.08 -9.32 -15.03
N SER A 19 -7.35 -9.76 -16.25
CA SER A 19 -6.30 -10.20 -17.19
C SER A 19 -5.81 -9.05 -18.06
N GLU A 20 -6.73 -8.29 -18.65
CA GLU A 20 -6.49 -7.30 -19.70
C GLU A 20 -7.41 -6.09 -19.60
N HIS A 21 -6.98 -4.98 -20.21
CA HIS A 21 -7.73 -3.73 -20.32
C HIS A 21 -7.97 -3.40 -21.80
N TRP A 22 -9.05 -2.67 -22.08
CA TRP A 22 -9.36 -2.20 -23.44
C TRP A 22 -10.12 -0.87 -23.41
N GLU A 23 -10.02 -0.10 -24.50
CA GLU A 23 -10.82 1.10 -24.74
C GLU A 23 -11.00 1.32 -26.26
N ASP A 24 -12.06 2.04 -26.65
CA ASP A 24 -12.36 2.37 -28.06
C ASP A 24 -12.62 3.88 -28.29
N GLY A 25 -12.22 4.71 -27.32
CA GLY A 25 -12.44 6.16 -27.34
C GLY A 25 -13.80 6.61 -26.82
N ASN A 26 -14.79 5.71 -26.72
CA ASN A 26 -16.11 6.02 -26.14
C ASN A 26 -16.39 5.19 -24.87
N LYS A 27 -15.87 3.97 -24.82
CA LYS A 27 -15.98 3.05 -23.68
C LYS A 27 -14.60 2.53 -23.31
N ALA A 28 -14.52 2.06 -22.07
CA ALA A 28 -13.38 1.34 -21.55
C ALA A 28 -13.87 0.07 -20.85
N GLY A 29 -12.97 -0.86 -20.61
CA GLY A 29 -13.32 -2.07 -19.90
C GLY A 29 -12.14 -2.97 -19.60
N ILE A 30 -12.47 -4.13 -19.06
CA ILE A 30 -11.52 -5.13 -18.59
C ILE A 30 -11.98 -6.53 -18.96
N PHE A 31 -11.02 -7.45 -19.04
CA PHE A 31 -11.31 -8.88 -19.05
C PHE A 31 -11.12 -9.46 -17.66
N VAL A 32 -12.12 -10.20 -17.18
CA VAL A 32 -12.12 -10.87 -15.88
C VAL A 32 -12.47 -12.32 -16.11
N ASN A 33 -11.55 -13.25 -15.77
CA ASN A 33 -11.75 -14.68 -15.95
C ASN A 33 -12.22 -15.08 -17.37
N GLY A 34 -11.75 -14.36 -18.40
CA GLY A 34 -12.13 -14.55 -19.81
C GLY A 34 -13.39 -13.80 -20.26
N GLU A 35 -14.15 -13.19 -19.36
CA GLU A 35 -15.32 -12.39 -19.68
C GLU A 35 -14.96 -10.92 -19.92
N LYS A 36 -15.53 -10.31 -20.96
CA LYS A 36 -15.36 -8.89 -21.28
C LYS A 36 -16.39 -8.04 -20.54
N LEU A 37 -15.92 -7.18 -19.65
CA LEU A 37 -16.74 -6.17 -18.97
C LEU A 37 -16.54 -4.80 -19.62
N THR A 38 -17.61 -4.01 -19.68
CA THR A 38 -17.67 -2.69 -20.33
C THR A 38 -18.19 -1.63 -19.36
N ALA A 39 -17.57 -0.46 -19.35
CA ALA A 39 -17.93 0.69 -18.53
C ALA A 39 -17.68 2.02 -19.24
N ASP A 40 -18.15 3.11 -18.62
CA ASP A 40 -17.83 4.48 -19.06
C ASP A 40 -16.38 4.87 -18.75
N ALA A 41 -15.78 4.27 -17.70
CA ALA A 41 -14.37 4.38 -17.37
C ALA A 41 -13.94 3.17 -16.52
N VAL A 42 -12.63 2.90 -16.51
CA VAL A 42 -11.98 1.92 -15.63
C VAL A 42 -11.06 2.67 -14.67
N ILE A 43 -11.15 2.37 -13.38
CA ILE A 43 -10.30 2.95 -12.34
C ILE A 43 -9.30 1.88 -11.89
N GLY A 44 -8.01 2.11 -12.11
CA GLY A 44 -6.94 1.24 -11.63
C GLY A 44 -6.59 1.56 -10.18
N ALA A 45 -6.87 0.63 -9.27
CA ALA A 45 -6.48 0.67 -7.86
C ALA A 45 -5.87 -0.68 -7.44
N ASP A 46 -5.05 -1.25 -8.32
CA ASP A 46 -4.64 -2.67 -8.35
C ASP A 46 -3.23 -2.95 -7.79
N GLY A 47 -2.69 -2.07 -6.95
CA GLY A 47 -1.47 -2.37 -6.20
C GLY A 47 -0.15 -2.15 -6.98
N VAL A 48 0.99 -2.43 -6.33
CA VAL A 48 2.34 -2.05 -6.82
C VAL A 48 2.66 -2.70 -8.16
N TYR A 49 2.08 -3.88 -8.41
CA TYR A 49 2.18 -4.65 -9.64
C TYR A 49 1.08 -4.31 -10.64
N SER A 50 0.67 -3.04 -10.67
CA SER A 50 -0.48 -2.57 -11.45
C SER A 50 -0.38 -2.95 -12.92
N LYS A 51 -1.34 -3.75 -13.38
CA LYS A 51 -1.54 -3.99 -14.81
C LYS A 51 -2.20 -2.79 -15.47
N THR A 52 -3.01 -2.02 -14.74
CA THR A 52 -3.59 -0.78 -15.25
C THR A 52 -2.48 0.22 -15.60
N ARG A 53 -1.46 0.38 -14.75
CA ARG A 53 -0.32 1.26 -15.02
C ARG A 53 0.39 0.84 -16.31
N THR A 54 0.78 -0.43 -16.43
CA THR A 54 1.45 -0.94 -17.65
C THR A 54 0.60 -0.75 -18.90
N TYR A 55 -0.72 -0.93 -18.80
CA TYR A 55 -1.64 -0.67 -19.92
C TYR A 55 -1.63 0.80 -20.35
N ILE A 56 -1.57 1.75 -19.41
CA ILE A 56 -1.57 3.19 -19.73
C ILE A 56 -0.21 3.64 -20.26
N THR A 57 0.88 3.30 -19.56
CA THR A 57 2.23 3.77 -19.89
C THR A 57 2.82 3.06 -21.11
N LYS A 58 2.27 1.90 -21.50
CA LYS A 58 2.80 0.99 -22.53
C LYS A 58 4.27 0.59 -22.28
N ALA A 59 4.74 0.73 -21.04
CA ALA A 59 6.11 0.47 -20.66
C ALA A 59 6.15 -0.49 -19.46
N PRO A 60 7.13 -1.41 -19.41
CA PRO A 60 7.39 -2.18 -18.21
C PRO A 60 7.86 -1.22 -17.13
N ASP A 61 7.10 -1.13 -16.06
CA ASP A 61 7.44 -0.31 -14.90
C ASP A 61 7.70 -1.22 -13.71
N ALA A 62 8.90 -1.82 -13.75
CA ALA A 62 9.36 -2.69 -12.70
C ALA A 62 9.72 -1.85 -11.46
N PRO A 63 9.24 -2.23 -10.26
CA PRO A 63 9.62 -1.57 -9.04
C PRO A 63 11.16 -1.44 -8.92
N ARG A 64 11.66 -0.22 -8.73
CA ARG A 64 13.08 0.04 -8.38
C ARG A 64 13.31 -0.17 -6.88
N ARG A 65 14.19 -1.12 -6.54
CA ARG A 65 14.61 -1.39 -5.15
C ARG A 65 15.13 -0.12 -4.48
N SER A 66 14.64 0.17 -3.28
CA SER A 66 15.17 1.24 -2.43
C SER A 66 16.53 0.91 -1.80
N GLY A 67 16.91 -0.37 -1.75
CA GLY A 67 18.06 -0.87 -1.00
C GLY A 67 17.77 -1.13 0.48
N PHE A 68 16.52 -0.90 0.92
CA PHE A 68 16.06 -1.11 2.29
C PHE A 68 14.79 -1.97 2.32
N ALA A 69 14.62 -2.68 3.44
CA ALA A 69 13.46 -3.49 3.78
C ALA A 69 12.99 -3.13 5.20
N ILE A 70 11.80 -3.59 5.57
CA ILE A 70 11.20 -3.32 6.86
C ILE A 70 10.62 -4.59 7.47
N TYR A 71 11.11 -4.95 8.65
CA TYR A 71 10.40 -5.89 9.52
C TYR A 71 9.21 -5.18 10.13
N ARG A 72 8.03 -5.79 10.04
CA ARG A 72 6.81 -5.29 10.66
C ARG A 72 6.11 -6.40 11.43
N SER A 73 5.60 -6.06 12.61
CA SER A 73 4.85 -7.01 13.43
C SER A 73 3.89 -6.32 14.41
N TRP A 74 3.01 -7.11 15.00
CA TRP A 74 2.14 -6.73 16.10
C TRP A 74 2.33 -7.73 17.25
N PHE A 75 1.99 -7.31 18.46
CA PHE A 75 2.22 -8.09 19.67
C PHE A 75 0.92 -8.41 20.39
N PRO A 76 0.69 -9.66 20.82
CA PRO A 76 -0.25 -9.94 21.89
C PRO A 76 0.17 -9.18 23.16
N LEU A 77 -0.79 -8.50 23.82
CA LEU A 77 -0.51 -7.61 24.95
C LEU A 77 0.07 -8.36 26.17
N ASP A 78 -0.38 -9.59 26.39
CA ASP A 78 0.04 -10.46 27.48
C ASP A 78 1.54 -10.74 27.48
N ARG A 79 2.18 -10.73 26.30
CA ARG A 79 3.64 -10.95 26.17
C ARG A 79 4.48 -9.92 26.91
N PHE A 80 3.94 -8.74 27.19
CA PHE A 80 4.68 -7.66 27.86
C PHE A 80 4.48 -7.63 29.37
N LEU A 81 3.37 -8.17 29.89
CA LEU A 81 2.91 -7.93 31.26
C LEU A 81 3.90 -8.41 32.34
N ASP A 82 4.61 -9.52 32.09
CA ASP A 82 5.45 -10.18 33.10
C ASP A 82 6.92 -9.72 33.08
N ASP A 83 7.26 -8.66 32.34
CA ASP A 83 8.64 -8.19 32.18
C ASP A 83 8.79 -6.72 32.64
N PRO A 84 9.60 -6.46 33.69
CA PRO A 84 9.85 -5.12 34.19
C PRO A 84 10.40 -4.13 33.15
N LEU A 85 11.06 -4.61 32.09
CA LEU A 85 11.57 -3.75 31.01
C LEU A 85 10.49 -3.38 30.00
N THR A 86 9.43 -4.17 29.84
CA THR A 86 8.50 -4.01 28.70
C THR A 86 7.03 -3.89 29.08
N TYR A 87 6.67 -4.07 30.36
CA TYR A 87 5.28 -4.00 30.84
C TYR A 87 4.55 -2.70 30.47
N HIS A 88 5.28 -1.58 30.38
CA HIS A 88 4.71 -0.28 30.04
C HIS A 88 4.21 -0.21 28.57
N PHE A 89 4.60 -1.15 27.71
CA PHE A 89 4.03 -1.28 26.36
C PHE A 89 2.66 -1.97 26.37
N ALA A 90 2.27 -2.65 27.44
CA ALA A 90 0.99 -3.35 27.56
C ALA A 90 -0.18 -2.37 27.86
N SER A 91 -0.43 -1.42 26.97
CA SER A 91 -1.55 -0.49 27.12
C SER A 91 -2.88 -1.16 26.74
N PRO A 92 -3.94 -1.03 27.56
CA PRO A 92 -5.27 -1.50 27.19
C PRO A 92 -5.91 -0.70 26.04
N GLU A 93 -5.34 0.46 25.69
CA GLU A 93 -5.87 1.37 24.66
C GLU A 93 -5.40 1.02 23.24
N GLY A 94 -4.50 0.05 23.08
CA GLY A 94 -4.06 -0.37 21.75
C GLY A 94 -3.03 -1.48 21.74
N THR A 95 -2.90 -2.15 20.60
CA THR A 95 -1.93 -3.21 20.36
C THR A 95 -0.58 -2.61 19.93
N PRO A 96 0.53 -2.90 20.63
CA PRO A 96 1.86 -2.48 20.21
C PRO A 96 2.19 -3.00 18.82
N ARG A 97 2.96 -2.21 18.07
CA ARG A 97 3.42 -2.53 16.72
C ARG A 97 4.90 -2.21 16.61
N ALA A 98 5.65 -3.07 15.94
CA ALA A 98 7.07 -2.86 15.65
C ALA A 98 7.27 -2.63 14.16
N TYR A 99 8.14 -1.68 13.84
CA TYR A 99 8.59 -1.34 12.49
C TYR A 99 10.11 -1.13 12.56
N ILE A 100 10.88 -1.98 11.88
CA ILE A 100 12.35 -1.95 11.93
C ILE A 100 12.88 -1.95 10.51
N THR A 101 13.42 -0.81 10.08
CA THR A 101 14.03 -0.66 8.75
C THR A 101 15.46 -1.18 8.77
N HIS A 102 15.82 -2.02 7.79
CA HIS A 102 17.15 -2.58 7.64
C HIS A 102 17.61 -2.56 6.17
N LYS A 103 18.90 -2.77 5.94
CA LYS A 103 19.45 -2.91 4.58
C LYS A 103 18.93 -4.20 3.95
N ASP A 104 18.57 -4.12 2.67
CA ASP A 104 18.15 -5.28 1.88
C ASP A 104 19.39 -6.03 1.36
N THR A 105 19.81 -7.08 2.07
CA THR A 105 21.06 -7.82 1.79
C THR A 105 20.86 -9.12 1.00
N TYR A 106 19.63 -9.49 0.65
CA TYR A 106 19.32 -10.77 0.02
C TYR A 106 18.16 -10.67 -0.98
N THR A 107 18.06 -11.60 -1.96
CA THR A 107 17.07 -11.52 -3.04
C THR A 107 15.86 -12.41 -2.76
N VAL A 108 14.69 -11.81 -2.58
CA VAL A 108 13.39 -12.48 -2.39
C VAL A 108 12.31 -11.73 -3.18
N GLU A 109 11.27 -12.44 -3.61
CA GLU A 109 10.09 -11.91 -4.29
C GLU A 109 9.21 -11.08 -3.32
N GLU A 110 8.69 -9.91 -3.74
CA GLU A 110 7.99 -9.03 -2.79
C GLU A 110 6.62 -9.59 -2.43
N SER A 111 6.37 -9.78 -1.13
CA SER A 111 5.14 -10.38 -0.62
C SER A 111 4.73 -9.74 0.70
N TRP A 112 3.43 -9.50 0.85
CA TRP A 112 2.82 -9.05 2.11
C TRP A 112 2.85 -10.09 3.23
N SER A 113 3.28 -11.31 2.92
CA SER A 113 3.24 -12.46 3.81
C SER A 113 4.58 -13.20 3.85
N TYR A 114 5.67 -12.57 3.39
CA TYR A 114 6.97 -13.21 3.50
C TYR A 114 7.37 -13.29 4.98
N PRO A 115 7.61 -14.50 5.52
CA PRO A 115 7.91 -14.67 6.93
C PRO A 115 9.30 -14.10 7.23
N GLY A 116 9.37 -13.18 8.18
CA GLY A 116 10.63 -12.68 8.72
C GLY A 116 11.14 -13.60 9.83
N LYS A 117 12.46 -13.57 10.09
CA LYS A 117 13.08 -14.33 11.18
C LYS A 117 13.44 -13.40 12.31
N VAL A 118 13.00 -13.72 13.53
CA VAL A 118 13.27 -12.89 14.72
C VAL A 118 14.76 -12.74 14.94
N LYS A 119 15.55 -13.80 14.71
CA LYS A 119 17.01 -13.77 14.83
C LYS A 119 17.66 -12.75 13.90
N ASP A 120 17.25 -12.72 12.64
CA ASP A 120 17.84 -11.83 11.64
C ASP A 120 17.43 -10.37 11.91
N MET A 121 16.21 -10.17 12.41
CA MET A 121 15.74 -8.87 12.90
C MET A 121 16.50 -8.39 14.14
N LEU A 122 16.74 -9.25 15.13
CA LEU A 122 17.48 -8.89 16.34
C LEU A 122 18.94 -8.51 16.02
N ALA A 123 19.56 -9.16 15.04
CA ALA A 123 20.87 -8.79 14.55
C ALA A 123 20.90 -7.37 13.94
N CYS A 124 19.79 -6.87 13.40
CA CYS A 124 19.69 -5.50 12.86
C CYS A 124 19.64 -4.42 13.94
N VAL A 125 19.29 -4.78 15.18
CA VAL A 125 19.14 -3.87 16.32
C VAL A 125 20.17 -4.16 17.43
N GLU A 126 21.25 -4.87 17.08
CA GLU A 126 22.34 -5.14 18.00
C GLU A 126 22.95 -3.82 18.51
N GLY A 127 23.14 -3.71 19.82
CA GLY A 127 23.64 -2.50 20.48
C GLY A 127 22.62 -1.38 20.69
N TRP A 128 21.34 -1.60 20.34
CA TRP A 128 20.26 -0.67 20.69
C TRP A 128 19.88 -0.74 22.17
N ASP A 129 19.00 0.16 22.60
CA ASP A 129 18.51 0.21 23.98
C ASP A 129 17.98 -1.17 24.45
N PRO A 130 18.39 -1.65 25.63
CA PRO A 130 17.96 -2.95 26.17
C PRO A 130 16.44 -3.13 26.25
N VAL A 131 15.67 -2.05 26.47
CA VAL A 131 14.21 -2.08 26.49
C VAL A 131 13.65 -2.42 25.11
N LEU A 132 14.20 -1.82 24.06
CA LEU A 132 13.79 -2.10 22.67
C LEU A 132 14.17 -3.52 22.27
N HIS A 133 15.36 -3.98 22.66
CA HIS A 133 15.79 -5.34 22.40
C HIS A 133 14.91 -6.38 23.13
N ALA A 134 14.58 -6.12 24.40
CA ALA A 134 13.64 -6.93 25.17
C ALA A 134 12.26 -6.96 24.51
N ALA A 135 11.74 -5.80 24.06
CA ALA A 135 10.46 -5.73 23.38
C ALA A 135 10.47 -6.50 22.04
N PHE A 136 11.48 -6.32 21.21
CA PHE A 136 11.58 -7.00 19.91
C PHE A 136 11.78 -8.51 20.03
N SER A 137 12.45 -8.98 21.09
CA SER A 137 12.59 -10.42 21.36
C SER A 137 11.26 -11.14 21.61
N LYS A 138 10.20 -10.38 21.94
CA LYS A 138 8.86 -10.90 22.20
C LYS A 138 7.98 -10.98 20.95
N ILE A 139 8.48 -10.56 19.79
CA ILE A 139 7.77 -10.69 18.53
C ILE A 139 7.53 -12.18 18.23
N PRO A 140 6.27 -12.62 18.07
CA PRO A 140 6.00 -13.98 17.61
C PRO A 140 6.42 -14.10 16.14
N GLU A 141 7.19 -15.13 15.80
CA GLU A 141 7.77 -15.33 14.47
C GLU A 141 6.67 -15.53 13.41
N GLU A 142 5.54 -16.13 13.80
CA GLU A 142 4.35 -16.33 12.96
C GLU A 142 3.69 -15.03 12.46
N VAL A 143 3.95 -13.89 13.12
CA VAL A 143 3.39 -12.58 12.74
C VAL A 143 4.47 -11.57 12.38
N LEU A 144 5.73 -12.01 12.27
CA LEU A 144 6.83 -11.19 11.76
C LEU A 144 6.85 -11.26 10.23
N ILE A 145 6.68 -10.12 9.59
CA ILE A 145 6.74 -10.01 8.13
C ILE A 145 7.98 -9.21 7.75
N ASP A 146 8.77 -9.75 6.83
CA ASP A 146 9.88 -9.01 6.18
C ASP A 146 9.42 -8.51 4.81
N PHE A 147 9.35 -7.18 4.68
CA PHE A 147 8.80 -6.51 3.52
C PHE A 147 9.85 -5.65 2.80
N LYS A 148 10.01 -5.84 1.48
CA LYS A 148 10.89 -5.02 0.64
C LYS A 148 10.19 -3.74 0.19
N VAL A 149 10.91 -2.62 0.21
CA VAL A 149 10.33 -1.30 -0.04
C VAL A 149 10.50 -0.85 -1.50
N VAL A 150 9.40 -0.65 -2.24
CA VAL A 150 9.34 0.01 -3.57
C VAL A 150 8.03 0.80 -3.80
N ILE A 151 7.97 1.64 -4.85
CA ILE A 151 7.25 2.90 -4.96
C ILE A 151 6.57 3.03 -6.43
N ILE A 152 5.23 2.85 -6.76
CA ILE A 152 4.22 3.85 -7.39
C ILE A 152 2.73 3.99 -6.89
N GLY A 153 2.36 4.13 -5.62
CA GLY A 153 1.06 4.59 -5.08
C GLY A 153 -0.09 3.82 -5.57
N ASP A 154 -0.24 2.58 -5.18
CA ASP A 154 0.76 1.61 -5.59
C ASP A 154 0.84 1.51 -7.16
N PRO A 155 -0.25 1.86 -7.91
CA PRO A 155 -0.29 2.22 -9.34
C PRO A 155 0.13 3.64 -9.80
N ALA A 156 -0.27 4.74 -9.14
CA ALA A 156 -0.05 6.13 -9.59
C ALA A 156 0.95 7.02 -8.81
N HIS A 157 1.15 6.86 -7.48
CA HIS A 157 2.00 7.77 -6.65
C HIS A 157 2.63 7.19 -5.37
N PRO A 158 3.82 6.64 -5.40
CA PRO A 158 4.23 5.87 -4.25
C PRO A 158 4.91 6.64 -3.19
N HIS A 159 4.91 6.01 -2.04
CA HIS A 159 5.73 6.44 -0.95
C HIS A 159 6.45 5.22 -0.33
N LEU A 160 7.34 5.49 0.61
CA LEU A 160 7.94 4.45 1.43
C LEU A 160 6.92 4.04 2.50
N PRO A 161 6.77 2.76 2.90
CA PRO A 161 5.82 2.37 3.95
C PRO A 161 5.97 3.19 5.24
N THR A 162 7.19 3.65 5.53
CA THR A 162 7.54 4.54 6.64
C THR A 162 6.92 5.94 6.57
N SER A 163 6.48 6.38 5.39
CA SER A 163 5.81 7.68 5.20
C SER A 163 4.40 7.75 5.80
N ALA A 164 3.77 6.60 6.04
CA ALA A 164 2.38 6.47 6.52
C ALA A 164 1.30 7.24 5.72
N SER A 165 1.64 7.87 4.60
CA SER A 165 0.77 8.80 3.87
C SER A 165 -0.02 8.14 2.72
N HIS A 166 0.35 6.93 2.31
CA HIS A 166 -0.25 6.22 1.18
C HIS A 166 -1.76 6.08 1.23
N ALA A 167 -2.26 5.61 2.38
CA ALA A 167 -3.69 5.39 2.55
C ALA A 167 -4.45 6.72 2.52
N ALA A 168 -3.87 7.78 3.10
CA ALA A 168 -4.44 9.12 3.05
C ALA A 168 -4.47 9.66 1.61
N GLN A 169 -3.41 9.50 0.84
CA GLN A 169 -3.36 9.95 -0.56
C GLN A 169 -4.34 9.19 -1.46
N ALA A 170 -4.49 7.88 -1.27
CA ALA A 170 -5.49 7.10 -2.00
C ALA A 170 -6.93 7.55 -1.65
N LEU A 171 -7.18 7.95 -0.40
CA LEU A 171 -8.47 8.52 0.01
C LEU A 171 -8.70 9.91 -0.57
N GLU A 172 -7.68 10.77 -0.57
CA GLU A 172 -7.73 12.10 -1.21
C GLU A 172 -8.01 11.98 -2.71
N ASP A 173 -7.37 11.02 -3.39
CA ASP A 173 -7.62 10.72 -4.79
C ASP A 173 -9.07 10.32 -5.04
N ALA A 174 -9.59 9.37 -4.26
CA ALA A 174 -10.97 8.93 -4.38
C ALA A 174 -11.95 10.10 -4.19
N ALA A 175 -11.72 10.94 -3.18
CA ALA A 175 -12.56 12.10 -2.89
C ALA A 175 -12.48 13.18 -3.98
N ALA A 176 -11.27 13.53 -4.43
CA ALA A 176 -11.05 14.51 -5.49
C ALA A 176 -11.66 14.04 -6.83
N PHE A 177 -11.47 12.76 -7.17
CA PHE A 177 -12.04 12.17 -8.37
C PHE A 177 -13.57 12.22 -8.34
N ALA A 178 -14.19 11.79 -7.23
CA ALA A 178 -15.64 11.81 -7.08
C ALA A 178 -16.21 13.22 -7.25
N ALA A 179 -15.60 14.22 -6.60
CA ALA A 179 -16.04 15.63 -6.70
C ALA A 179 -15.90 16.19 -8.12
N LEU A 180 -14.82 15.84 -8.85
CA LEU A 180 -14.61 16.29 -10.22
C LEU A 180 -15.60 15.65 -11.20
N VAL A 181 -15.90 14.35 -11.03
CA VAL A 181 -16.91 13.66 -11.85
C VAL A 181 -18.30 14.23 -11.59
N GLU A 182 -18.65 14.46 -10.32
CA GLU A 182 -19.92 15.09 -9.94
C GLU A 182 -20.07 16.47 -10.59
N LYS A 183 -19.01 17.30 -10.52
CA LYS A 183 -19.02 18.65 -11.08
C LYS A 183 -19.04 18.69 -12.61
N ALA A 184 -18.30 17.80 -13.28
CA ALA A 184 -18.25 17.76 -14.74
C ALA A 184 -19.52 17.16 -15.35
N GLY A 185 -20.17 16.25 -14.63
CA GLY A 185 -21.28 15.45 -15.12
C GLY A 185 -20.83 14.33 -16.05
N LYS A 186 -21.70 13.33 -16.22
CA LYS A 186 -21.41 12.09 -16.97
C LYS A 186 -20.96 12.35 -18.42
N SER A 187 -21.54 13.33 -19.09
CA SER A 187 -21.21 13.68 -20.49
C SER A 187 -19.81 14.27 -20.67
N ASN A 188 -19.16 14.72 -19.58
CA ASN A 188 -17.85 15.36 -19.62
C ASN A 188 -16.80 14.58 -18.79
N LEU A 189 -16.99 13.27 -18.65
CA LEU A 189 -16.06 12.40 -17.91
C LEU A 189 -14.59 12.54 -18.35
N PRO A 190 -14.24 12.66 -19.65
CA PRO A 190 -12.86 12.92 -20.08
C PRO A 190 -12.28 14.23 -19.50
N THR A 191 -13.11 15.26 -19.33
CA THR A 191 -12.68 16.53 -18.73
C THR A 191 -12.41 16.37 -17.24
N ALA A 192 -13.26 15.62 -16.52
CA ALA A 192 -13.03 15.30 -15.11
C ALA A 192 -11.73 14.51 -14.90
N LEU A 193 -11.45 13.52 -15.76
CA LEU A 193 -10.24 12.71 -15.71
C LEU A 193 -8.98 13.56 -15.92
N LYS A 194 -8.98 14.45 -16.91
CA LYS A 194 -7.86 15.39 -17.16
C LYS A 194 -7.67 16.39 -16.02
N ALA A 195 -8.77 16.89 -15.44
CA ALA A 195 -8.71 17.80 -14.29
C ALA A 195 -8.14 17.07 -13.06
N PHE A 196 -8.54 15.82 -12.84
CA PHE A 196 -8.04 14.98 -11.76
C PHE A 196 -6.54 14.73 -11.89
N GLU A 197 -6.10 14.29 -13.07
CA GLU A 197 -4.70 14.08 -13.39
C GLU A 197 -3.88 15.35 -13.08
N LYS A 198 -4.30 16.52 -13.59
CA LYS A 198 -3.60 17.79 -13.34
C LYS A 198 -3.58 18.19 -11.86
N LEU A 199 -4.66 17.96 -11.14
CA LEU A 199 -4.79 18.36 -9.74
C LEU A 199 -3.92 17.48 -8.83
N ARG A 200 -3.88 16.17 -9.09
CA ARG A 200 -3.28 15.19 -8.18
C ARG A 200 -1.86 14.82 -8.54
N THR A 201 -1.44 14.92 -9.81
CA THR A 201 -0.06 14.60 -10.23
C THR A 201 0.96 15.49 -9.52
N THR A 202 0.73 16.80 -9.45
CA THR A 202 1.65 17.76 -8.81
C THR A 202 1.74 17.58 -7.29
N ALA A 203 0.63 17.29 -6.62
CA ALA A 203 0.59 17.09 -5.18
C ALA A 203 1.24 15.76 -4.77
N THR A 204 0.92 14.69 -5.49
CA THR A 204 1.37 13.33 -5.17
C THR A 204 2.83 13.08 -5.56
N GLN A 205 3.28 13.57 -6.74
CA GLN A 205 4.69 13.43 -7.14
C GLN A 205 5.64 14.24 -6.26
N ARG A 206 5.22 15.42 -5.80
CA ARG A 206 6.02 16.27 -4.92
C ARG A 206 6.30 15.58 -3.58
N MET A 207 5.29 14.98 -2.96
CA MET A 207 5.48 14.22 -1.72
C MET A 207 6.33 12.96 -1.92
N GLY A 208 6.18 12.27 -3.06
CA GLY A 208 7.02 11.14 -3.43
C GLY A 208 8.50 11.51 -3.55
N TRP A 209 8.83 12.72 -4.03
CA TRP A 209 10.21 13.21 -4.06
C TRP A 209 10.72 13.61 -2.67
N GLU A 210 9.94 14.39 -1.92
CA GLU A 210 10.31 14.91 -0.59
C GLU A 210 10.52 13.80 0.46
N THR A 211 9.82 12.68 0.32
CA THR A 211 9.94 11.52 1.24
C THR A 211 11.04 10.53 0.84
N ARG A 212 11.65 10.66 -0.34
CA ARG A 212 12.73 9.77 -0.83
C ARG A 212 14.14 10.26 -0.52
N GLN A 213 14.35 11.57 -0.39
CA GLN A 213 15.70 12.17 -0.30
C GLN A 213 16.08 12.68 1.10
N LYS A 214 15.64 12.01 2.16
CA LYS A 214 16.10 12.30 3.53
C LYS A 214 16.83 11.12 4.12
#